data_AF-A0A963G6W2-F1
#
_entry.id   AF-A0A963G6W2-F1
#
_cell.length_a   1.000
_cell.length_b   1.000
_cell.length_c   1.000
_cell.angle_alpha   90.00
_cell.angle_beta   90.00
_cell.angle_gamma   90.00
#
_symmetry.space_group_name_H-M   'P 1'
#
loop_
_entity.id
_entity.type
_entity.pdbx_description
1 polymer ?
#
loop_
_entity_poly.entity_id
_entity_poly.type
_entity_poly.pdbx_seq_one_letter_code
_entity_poly.pdbx_strand_id
1 'polypeptide(L)' 'GPGIPEQEQERIFDPFYRRPGMREGVDKGVGLGLALVRQIARHHDGDV' A
#
# COMPACT_ATOMS: atom_id res chain seq x y z
N GLY A 1 9.51 12.83 2.65
CA GLY A 1 8.46 12.97 3.67
C GLY A 1 8.75 12.03 4.83
N PRO A 2 7.96 12.06 5.92
CA PRO A 2 8.05 11.01 6.94
C PRO A 2 7.78 9.65 6.27
N GLY A 3 8.63 8.66 6.56
CA GLY A 3 8.48 7.31 6.03
C GLY A 3 7.22 6.59 6.53
N ILE A 4 7.05 5.35 6.09
CA ILE A 4 5.99 4.45 6.55
C ILE A 4 6.45 3.82 7.87
N PRO A 5 5.66 3.91 8.97
CA PRO A 5 5.99 3.24 10.22
C PRO A 5 6.11 1.72 10.02
N GLU A 6 7.01 1.08 10.74
CA GLU A 6 7.24 -0.38 10.64
C GLU A 6 5.96 -1.20 10.83
N GLN A 7 5.06 -0.75 11.70
CA GLN A 7 3.79 -1.41 11.98
C GLN A 7 2.80 -1.34 10.80
N GLU A 8 3.04 -0.44 9.86
CA GLU A 8 2.19 -0.24 8.68
C GLU A 8 2.81 -0.83 7.41
N GLN A 9 4.12 -1.13 7.38
CA GLN A 9 4.84 -1.58 6.17
C GLN A 9 4.23 -2.83 5.52
N GLU A 10 3.74 -3.78 6.31
CA GLU A 10 3.03 -4.96 5.80
C GLU A 10 1.62 -4.60 5.28
N ARG A 11 0.95 -3.72 6.02
CA ARG A 11 -0.47 -3.39 5.84
C ARG A 11 -0.71 -2.49 4.62
N ILE A 12 0.29 -1.74 4.16
CA ILE A 12 0.16 -0.91 2.95
C ILE A 12 -0.13 -1.73 1.69
N PHE A 13 0.16 -3.03 1.72
CA PHE A 13 -0.13 -3.96 0.64
C PHE A 13 -1.49 -4.66 0.81
N ASP A 14 -2.22 -4.40 1.89
CA ASP A 14 -3.57 -4.92 2.06
C ASP A 14 -4.53 -4.17 1.12
N PRO A 15 -5.41 -4.87 0.40
CA PRO A 15 -6.41 -4.23 -0.45
C PRO A 15 -7.26 -3.23 0.34
N PHE A 16 -7.47 -2.05 -0.24
CA PHE A 16 -8.26 -0.95 0.34
C PHE A 16 -7.68 -0.31 1.61
N TYR A 17 -6.48 -0.72 2.03
CA TYR A 17 -5.83 -0.09 3.17
C TYR A 17 -5.51 1.37 2.88
N ARG A 18 -5.87 2.24 3.84
CA ARG A 18 -5.54 3.66 3.85
C ARG A 18 -4.99 4.03 5.21
N ARG A 19 -3.87 4.73 5.22
CA ARG A 19 -3.24 5.19 6.46
C ARG A 19 -4.18 6.17 7.18
N PRO A 20 -4.48 5.97 8.48
CA PRO A 20 -5.27 6.91 9.25
C PRO A 20 -4.61 8.30 9.25
N GLY A 21 -5.38 9.35 8.96
CA GLY A 21 -4.87 10.73 8.89
C GLY A 21 -4.35 11.17 7.51
N MET A 22 -4.35 10.29 6.50
CA MET A 22 -4.18 10.68 5.11
C MET A 22 -5.47 11.40 4.66
N ARG A 23 -5.36 12.65 4.21
CA ARG A 23 -6.52 13.50 3.88
C ARG A 23 -7.34 12.88 2.76
N GLU A 24 -8.63 12.65 3.00
CA GLU A 24 -9.58 12.27 1.97
C GLU A 24 -9.54 13.31 0.84
N GLY A 25 -9.13 12.89 -0.37
CA GLY A 25 -9.08 13.74 -1.55
C GLY A 25 -7.69 14.04 -2.14
N VAL A 26 -6.58 13.71 -1.44
CA VAL A 26 -5.22 13.84 -2.04
C VAL A 26 -4.91 12.65 -2.95
N ASP A 27 -5.28 11.45 -2.53
CA ASP A 27 -5.14 10.23 -3.31
C ASP A 27 -6.50 9.86 -3.93
N LYS A 28 -6.62 10.03 -5.25
CA LYS A 28 -7.79 9.58 -6.02
C LYS A 28 -7.91 8.04 -6.12
N GLY A 29 -6.98 7.30 -5.51
CA GLY A 29 -6.92 5.85 -5.56
C GLY A 29 -7.71 5.18 -4.44
N VAL A 30 -8.36 4.07 -4.74
CA VAL A 30 -9.14 3.26 -3.78
C VAL A 30 -8.26 2.37 -2.86
N GLY A 31 -6.93 2.56 -2.84
CA GLY A 31 -6.02 1.74 -2.03
C GLY A 31 -5.73 0.35 -2.61
N LEU A 32 -5.74 0.20 -3.94
CA LEU A 32 -5.47 -1.09 -4.61
C LEU A 32 -4.08 -1.18 -5.27
N GLY A 33 -3.40 -0.05 -5.48
CA GLY A 33 -2.15 -0.01 -6.24
C GLY A 33 -1.06 -0.90 -5.66
N LEU A 34 -0.74 -0.73 -4.38
CA LEU A 34 0.31 -1.51 -3.71
C LEU A 34 -0.06 -2.98 -3.57
N ALA A 35 -1.32 -3.29 -3.27
CA ALA A 35 -1.81 -4.67 -3.25
C ALA A 35 -1.57 -5.39 -4.58
N LEU A 36 -1.85 -4.69 -5.71
CA LEU A 36 -1.60 -5.22 -7.04
C LEU A 36 -0.09 -5.37 -7.32
N VAL A 37 0.73 -4.41 -6.93
CA VAL A 37 2.20 -4.49 -7.09
C VAL A 37 2.74 -5.71 -6.37
N ARG A 38 2.36 -5.96 -5.11
CA ARG A 38 2.81 -7.14 -4.36
C ARG A 38 2.33 -8.44 -5.01
N GLN A 39 1.10 -8.46 -5.53
CA GLN A 39 0.59 -9.61 -6.26
C GLN A 39 1.40 -9.89 -7.54
N ILE A 40 1.73 -8.86 -8.32
CA ILE A 40 2.52 -8.99 -9.55
C ILE A 40 3.95 -9.43 -9.21
N ALA A 41 4.60 -8.79 -8.23
CA ALA A 41 5.95 -9.16 -7.81
C ALA A 41 6.03 -10.65 -7.44
N ARG A 42 5.10 -11.13 -6.61
CA ARG A 42 5.02 -12.54 -6.20
C ARG A 42 4.72 -13.49 -7.36
N HIS A 43 3.95 -13.05 -8.34
CA HIS A 43 3.71 -13.83 -9.56
C HIS A 43 4.99 -14.00 -10.41
N HIS A 44 5.96 -13.09 -10.27
CA HIS A 44 7.26 -13.13 -10.93
C HIS A 44 8.39 -13.61 -9.99
N ASP A 45 8.07 -14.39 -8.95
CA ASP A 45 9.02 -14.90 -7.94
C ASP A 45 9.81 -13.80 -7.19
N GLY A 46 9.28 -12.57 -7.15
CA GLY A 46 9.81 -11.44 -6.38
C GLY A 46 8.92 -11.08 -5.17
N ASP A 47 9.38 -10.12 -4.36
CA ASP A 47 8.60 -9.55 -3.25
C ASP A 47 8.96 -8.07 -3.05
N VAL A 48 8.10 -7.32 -2.36
CA VAL A 48 8.20 -5.87 -2.14
C VAL A 48 7.89 -5.50 -0.69
#